data_AF-A0A8D5G503-F1
#
_entry.id   AF-A0A8D5G503-F1
#
_cell.length_a   1.000
_cell.length_b   1.000
_cell.length_c   1.000
_cell.angle_alpha   90.00
_cell.angle_beta   90.00
_cell.angle_gamma   90.00
#
_symmetry.space_group_name_H-M   'P 1'
#
loop_
_entity.id
_entity.type
_entity.pdbx_description
1 polymer ?
#
loop_
_entity_poly.entity_id
_entity_poly.type
_entity_poly.pdbx_seq_one_letter_code
_entity_poly.pdbx_strand_id
1 'polypeptide(L)'
;MATRNATHKNKQTAALQAAWNFYRFGQIRDAEDICHEVLQSDSRQPEALHLLGTLSLHHGKTKEAVELLSLAIKLNPRNPESFSNLGLAYHEQGKLDEAIKKYQQAIRLKSDCADAHYNLHAAVLDAENPEQAITSLRKVLIINSRDIDAIFMVGLLTDYAANDKEVNSYLERARQAGMLYQARYDAWQYIKLSSEYRLPIMGSAINTFKYAMKHASTQGLVLEFGVRFGNSIHMLADLVDQQVHGFDSFEGLPDEWHHEPKGSYTTKGVIPEVPENVHLHVGWFDKTLPEFLAEHTEPVRLVNVDCDIYSSTKTVLNLLAPRMQVGTVIIFDEYIGNAHWREDEFKAFQEAVAVYGWKYEYLCFSFFTKQVAVKLTSI
;
A
#
# COMPACT_ATOMS: atom_id res chain seq x y z
N MET A 1 -48.71 -6.24 7.67
CA MET A 1 -47.29 -6.65 7.72
C MET A 1 -46.58 -6.53 6.38
N ALA A 2 -47.16 -6.99 5.26
CA ALA A 2 -46.51 -6.94 3.93
C ALA A 2 -46.16 -5.51 3.43
N THR A 3 -47.04 -4.52 3.65
CA THR A 3 -46.80 -3.11 3.26
C THR A 3 -45.67 -2.46 4.05
N ARG A 4 -45.59 -2.68 5.38
CA ARG A 4 -44.53 -2.14 6.24
C ARG A 4 -43.14 -2.69 5.89
N ASN A 5 -43.06 -3.97 5.50
CA ASN A 5 -41.81 -4.60 5.04
C ASN A 5 -41.38 -4.10 3.66
N ALA A 6 -42.31 -3.87 2.73
CA ALA A 6 -42.00 -3.31 1.42
C ALA A 6 -41.49 -1.85 1.51
N THR A 7 -42.10 -1.04 2.38
CA THR A 7 -41.65 0.35 2.63
C THR A 7 -40.26 0.38 3.29
N HIS A 8 -39.99 -0.52 4.23
CA HIS A 8 -38.67 -0.64 4.86
C HIS A 8 -37.58 -1.02 3.87
N LYS A 9 -37.84 -2.04 3.04
CA LYS A 9 -36.90 -2.49 2.01
C LYS A 9 -36.59 -1.40 0.98
N ASN A 10 -37.60 -0.65 0.53
CA ASN A 10 -37.40 0.48 -0.38
C ASN A 10 -36.58 1.61 0.25
N LYS A 11 -36.78 1.90 1.55
CA LYS A 11 -35.99 2.90 2.28
C LYS A 11 -34.52 2.48 2.38
N GLN A 12 -34.25 1.21 2.70
CA GLN A 12 -32.89 0.66 2.77
C GLN A 12 -32.18 0.71 1.42
N THR A 13 -32.85 0.34 0.33
CA THR A 13 -32.28 0.42 -1.02
C THR A 13 -31.90 1.86 -1.38
N ALA A 14 -32.75 2.84 -1.08
CA ALA A 14 -32.44 4.25 -1.32
C ALA A 14 -31.25 4.74 -0.48
N ALA A 15 -31.16 4.31 0.79
CA ALA A 15 -30.05 4.65 1.67
C ALA A 15 -28.72 4.11 1.12
N LEU A 16 -28.68 2.84 0.69
CA LEU A 16 -27.45 2.25 0.15
C LEU A 16 -27.03 2.86 -1.18
N GLN A 17 -28.00 3.22 -2.02
CA GLN A 17 -27.70 3.96 -3.23
C GLN A 17 -27.07 5.33 -2.91
N ALA A 18 -27.54 6.01 -1.87
CA ALA A 18 -26.93 7.24 -1.39
C ALA A 18 -25.50 6.99 -0.85
N ALA A 19 -25.31 5.94 -0.04
CA ALA A 19 -23.99 5.56 0.48
C ALA A 19 -22.95 5.32 -0.63
N TRP A 20 -23.34 4.59 -1.69
CA TRP A 20 -22.48 4.40 -2.86
C TRP A 20 -22.18 5.70 -3.60
N ASN A 21 -23.13 6.62 -3.68
CA ASN A 21 -22.89 7.93 -4.29
C ASN A 21 -21.91 8.75 -3.44
N PHE A 22 -22.11 8.81 -2.13
CA PHE A 22 -21.18 9.46 -1.22
C PHE A 22 -19.77 8.90 -1.36
N TYR A 23 -19.63 7.57 -1.37
CA TYR A 23 -18.34 6.91 -1.62
C TYR A 23 -17.71 7.34 -2.96
N ARG A 24 -18.49 7.32 -4.06
CA ARG A 24 -18.01 7.73 -5.40
C ARG A 24 -17.58 9.19 -5.48
N PHE A 25 -18.15 10.06 -4.65
CA PHE A 25 -17.79 11.49 -4.58
C PHE A 25 -16.75 11.78 -3.49
N GLY A 26 -16.12 10.76 -2.90
CA GLY A 26 -15.10 10.92 -1.87
C GLY A 26 -15.64 11.35 -0.50
N GLN A 27 -16.96 11.36 -0.31
CA GLN A 27 -17.61 11.65 0.97
C GLN A 27 -17.64 10.38 1.84
N ILE A 28 -16.45 9.92 2.21
CA ILE A 28 -16.21 8.64 2.89
C ILE A 28 -17.00 8.52 4.19
N ARG A 29 -16.97 9.59 5.02
CA ARG A 29 -17.68 9.60 6.31
C ARG A 29 -19.19 9.47 6.16
N ASP A 30 -19.78 10.19 5.20
CA ASP A 30 -21.22 10.12 4.93
C ASP A 30 -21.63 8.71 4.47
N ALA A 31 -20.78 8.04 3.67
CA ALA A 31 -20.99 6.65 3.27
C ALA A 31 -20.91 5.67 4.45
N GLU A 32 -19.92 5.83 5.34
CA GLU A 32 -19.78 5.03 6.56
C GLU A 32 -20.98 5.19 7.50
N ASP A 33 -21.41 6.43 7.77
CA ASP A 33 -22.52 6.73 8.67
C ASP A 33 -23.81 6.04 8.19
N ILE A 34 -24.09 6.08 6.88
CA ILE A 34 -25.25 5.38 6.30
C ILE A 34 -25.11 3.87 6.40
N CYS A 35 -23.93 3.30 6.12
CA CYS A 35 -23.70 1.87 6.28
C CYS A 35 -23.97 1.43 7.72
N HIS A 36 -23.50 2.18 8.71
CA HIS A 36 -23.77 1.90 10.11
C HIS A 36 -25.25 2.02 10.47
N GLU A 37 -25.97 3.04 10.00
CA GLU A 37 -27.44 3.16 10.20
C GLU A 37 -28.18 1.95 9.61
N VAL A 38 -27.82 1.53 8.39
CA VAL A 38 -28.41 0.35 7.75
C VAL A 38 -28.15 -0.90 8.60
N LEU A 39 -26.91 -1.11 9.07
CA LEU A 39 -26.53 -2.28 9.87
C LEU A 39 -27.13 -2.28 11.29
N GLN A 40 -27.46 -1.12 11.85
CA GLN A 40 -28.24 -1.04 13.09
C GLN A 40 -29.66 -1.58 12.90
N SER A 41 -30.28 -1.34 11.74
CA SER A 41 -31.61 -1.84 11.41
C SER A 41 -31.62 -3.29 10.89
N ASP A 42 -30.56 -3.68 10.17
CA ASP A 42 -30.37 -4.99 9.56
C ASP A 42 -28.87 -5.35 9.56
N SER A 43 -28.43 -5.98 10.66
CA SER A 43 -27.03 -6.39 10.85
C SER A 43 -26.48 -7.36 9.80
N ARG A 44 -27.34 -7.95 8.95
CA ARG A 44 -26.96 -8.93 7.92
C ARG A 44 -27.28 -8.42 6.52
N GLN A 45 -27.28 -7.10 6.33
CA GLN A 45 -27.42 -6.49 5.02
C GLN A 45 -26.10 -6.65 4.23
N PRO A 46 -26.04 -7.46 3.16
CA PRO A 46 -24.78 -7.81 2.47
C PRO A 46 -24.10 -6.67 1.72
N GLU A 47 -24.86 -5.73 1.18
CA GLU A 47 -24.35 -4.57 0.44
C GLU A 47 -23.75 -3.51 1.37
N ALA A 48 -24.36 -3.27 2.53
CA ALA A 48 -23.81 -2.42 3.58
C ALA A 48 -22.50 -3.01 4.12
N LEU A 49 -22.47 -4.32 4.39
CA LEU A 49 -21.24 -5.03 4.80
C LEU A 49 -20.16 -4.95 3.72
N HIS A 50 -20.52 -5.10 2.45
CA HIS A 50 -19.58 -4.98 1.35
C HIS A 50 -19.00 -3.57 1.21
N LEU A 51 -19.85 -2.54 1.27
CA LEU A 51 -19.41 -1.15 1.19
C LEU A 51 -18.57 -0.77 2.41
N LEU A 52 -18.97 -1.16 3.61
CA LEU A 52 -18.17 -0.95 4.82
C LEU A 52 -16.82 -1.67 4.75
N GLY A 53 -16.78 -2.90 4.25
CA GLY A 53 -15.50 -3.60 4.02
C GLY A 53 -14.62 -2.93 2.95
N THR A 54 -15.22 -2.28 1.97
CA THR A 54 -14.52 -1.47 0.97
C THR A 54 -13.94 -0.19 1.59
N LEU A 55 -14.71 0.46 2.47
CA LEU A 55 -14.26 1.63 3.24
C LEU A 55 -13.15 1.25 4.23
N SER A 56 -13.24 0.08 4.87
CA SER A 56 -12.15 -0.47 5.72
C SER A 56 -10.86 -0.68 4.92
N LEU A 57 -10.93 -1.16 3.67
CA LEU A 57 -9.76 -1.24 2.78
C LEU A 57 -9.17 0.14 2.48
N HIS A 58 -10.01 1.11 2.12
CA HIS A 58 -9.58 2.48 1.87
C HIS A 58 -8.85 3.08 3.08
N HIS A 59 -9.26 2.72 4.30
CA HIS A 59 -8.59 3.13 5.53
C HIS A 59 -7.36 2.29 5.91
N GLY A 60 -7.05 1.20 5.20
CA GLY A 60 -5.97 0.28 5.57
C GLY A 60 -6.33 -0.68 6.72
N LYS A 61 -7.60 -0.76 7.13
CA LYS A 61 -8.10 -1.69 8.16
C LYS A 61 -8.36 -3.07 7.56
N THR A 62 -7.30 -3.75 7.13
CA THR A 62 -7.40 -4.99 6.35
C THR A 62 -8.06 -6.13 7.14
N LYS A 63 -7.81 -6.24 8.46
CA LYS A 63 -8.44 -7.26 9.33
C LYS A 63 -9.97 -7.11 9.34
N GLU A 64 -10.45 -5.89 9.59
CA GLU A 64 -11.89 -5.57 9.56
C GLU A 64 -12.49 -5.81 8.17
N ALA A 65 -11.78 -5.40 7.11
CA ALA A 65 -12.23 -5.64 5.74
C ALA A 65 -12.43 -7.14 5.44
N VAL A 66 -11.50 -8.00 5.88
CA VAL A 66 -11.63 -9.45 5.72
C VAL A 66 -12.89 -9.97 6.40
N GLU A 67 -13.17 -9.54 7.63
CA GLU A 67 -14.36 -9.96 8.38
C GLU A 67 -15.66 -9.54 7.69
N LEU A 68 -15.77 -8.25 7.35
CA LEU A 68 -16.94 -7.66 6.71
C LEU A 68 -17.22 -8.28 5.34
N LEU A 69 -16.19 -8.38 4.49
CA LEU A 69 -16.32 -8.93 3.14
C LEU A 69 -16.59 -10.43 3.15
N SER A 70 -16.00 -11.18 4.09
CA SER A 70 -16.32 -12.60 4.27
C SER A 70 -17.78 -12.81 4.66
N LEU A 71 -18.31 -11.96 5.55
CA LEU A 71 -19.72 -12.00 5.92
C LEU A 71 -20.63 -11.57 4.75
N ALA A 72 -20.27 -10.52 4.02
CA ALA A 72 -20.99 -10.08 2.83
C ALA A 72 -21.08 -11.20 1.77
N ILE A 73 -19.98 -11.90 1.50
CA ILE A 73 -19.93 -13.05 0.59
C ILE A 73 -20.81 -14.21 1.08
N LYS A 74 -20.78 -14.51 2.38
CA LYS A 74 -21.63 -15.57 2.97
C LYS A 74 -23.12 -15.28 2.77
N LEU A 75 -23.50 -14.01 2.80
CA LEU A 75 -24.89 -13.55 2.68
C LEU A 75 -25.30 -13.35 1.21
N ASN A 76 -24.37 -12.94 0.35
CA ASN A 76 -24.56 -12.79 -1.09
C ASN A 76 -23.36 -13.34 -1.87
N PRO A 77 -23.34 -14.64 -2.20
CA PRO A 77 -22.20 -15.28 -2.86
C PRO A 77 -22.09 -14.97 -4.37
N ARG A 78 -22.94 -14.09 -4.90
CA ARG A 78 -22.97 -13.70 -6.32
C ARG A 78 -22.46 -12.28 -6.57
N ASN A 79 -21.85 -11.63 -5.58
CA ASN A 79 -21.23 -10.33 -5.74
C ASN A 79 -19.74 -10.48 -6.07
N PRO A 80 -19.31 -10.34 -7.35
CA PRO A 80 -17.90 -10.46 -7.73
C PRO A 80 -17.03 -9.35 -7.12
N GLU A 81 -17.56 -8.14 -6.93
CA GLU A 81 -16.83 -7.02 -6.33
C GLU A 81 -16.47 -7.32 -4.85
N SER A 82 -17.31 -8.03 -4.10
CA SER A 82 -16.96 -8.50 -2.75
C SER A 82 -15.79 -9.50 -2.75
N PHE A 83 -15.72 -10.39 -3.74
CA PHE A 83 -14.57 -11.30 -3.89
C PHE A 83 -13.31 -10.56 -4.31
N SER A 84 -13.42 -9.56 -5.20
CA SER A 84 -12.29 -8.72 -5.58
C SER A 84 -11.71 -7.99 -4.37
N ASN A 85 -12.57 -7.33 -3.58
CA ASN A 85 -12.14 -6.59 -2.40
C ASN A 85 -11.59 -7.52 -1.31
N LEU A 86 -12.16 -8.72 -1.13
CA LEU A 86 -11.57 -9.69 -0.19
C LEU A 86 -10.19 -10.15 -0.66
N GLY A 87 -10.00 -10.28 -1.99
CA GLY A 87 -8.69 -10.53 -2.57
C GLY A 87 -7.69 -9.42 -2.25
N LEU A 88 -8.11 -8.16 -2.37
CA LEU A 88 -7.29 -7.00 -2.02
C LEU A 88 -6.94 -6.99 -0.53
N ALA A 89 -7.88 -7.30 0.35
CA ALA A 89 -7.62 -7.40 1.78
C ALA A 89 -6.55 -8.46 2.10
N TYR A 90 -6.57 -9.61 1.42
CA TYR A 90 -5.53 -10.62 1.57
C TYR A 90 -4.20 -10.19 0.94
N HIS A 91 -4.22 -9.48 -0.18
CA HIS A 91 -3.03 -8.94 -0.83
C HIS A 91 -2.29 -7.97 0.10
N GLU A 92 -3.02 -7.04 0.72
CA GLU A 92 -2.51 -6.08 1.71
C GLU A 92 -2.08 -6.73 3.04
N GLN A 93 -2.44 -8.00 3.27
CA GLN A 93 -1.94 -8.82 4.38
C GLN A 93 -0.76 -9.73 3.98
N GLY A 94 -0.27 -9.64 2.74
CA GLY A 94 0.79 -10.51 2.22
C GLY A 94 0.34 -11.95 1.92
N LYS A 95 -0.96 -12.25 2.01
CA LYS A 95 -1.57 -13.57 1.76
C LYS A 95 -1.91 -13.72 0.27
N LEU A 96 -0.85 -13.78 -0.56
CA LEU A 96 -0.98 -13.71 -2.02
C LEU A 96 -1.75 -14.88 -2.63
N ASP A 97 -1.57 -16.10 -2.11
CA ASP A 97 -2.27 -17.29 -2.62
C ASP A 97 -3.78 -17.18 -2.40
N GLU A 98 -4.19 -16.70 -1.22
CA GLU A 98 -5.58 -16.39 -0.90
C GLU A 98 -6.12 -15.27 -1.78
N ALA A 99 -5.35 -14.20 -1.99
CA ALA A 99 -5.71 -13.08 -2.85
C ALA A 99 -6.02 -13.55 -4.28
N ILE A 100 -5.10 -14.30 -4.89
CA ILE A 100 -5.25 -14.85 -6.25
C ILE A 100 -6.51 -15.71 -6.35
N LYS A 101 -6.78 -16.60 -5.39
CA LYS A 101 -7.99 -17.44 -5.38
C LYS A 101 -9.27 -16.60 -5.38
N LYS A 102 -9.29 -15.48 -4.65
CA LYS A 102 -10.44 -14.58 -4.56
C LYS A 102 -10.64 -13.74 -5.81
N TYR A 103 -9.57 -13.18 -6.39
CA TYR A 103 -9.67 -12.50 -7.69
C TYR A 103 -10.17 -13.43 -8.79
N GLN A 104 -9.63 -14.66 -8.87
CA GLN A 104 -10.12 -15.65 -9.82
C GLN A 104 -11.58 -16.04 -9.58
N GLN A 105 -12.06 -16.03 -8.33
CA GLN A 105 -13.46 -16.25 -8.02
C GLN A 105 -14.35 -15.09 -8.50
N ALA A 106 -13.92 -13.83 -8.32
CA ALA A 106 -14.59 -12.67 -8.89
C ALA A 106 -14.71 -12.78 -10.42
N ILE A 107 -13.60 -13.11 -11.10
CA ILE A 107 -13.54 -13.27 -12.56
C ILE A 107 -14.44 -14.43 -13.05
N ARG A 108 -14.54 -15.53 -12.29
CA ARG A 108 -15.46 -16.63 -12.61
C ARG A 108 -16.93 -16.24 -12.49
N LEU A 109 -17.27 -15.40 -11.52
CA LEU A 109 -18.63 -14.88 -11.35
C LEU A 109 -18.98 -13.86 -12.44
N LYS A 110 -18.01 -13.03 -12.83
CA LYS A 110 -18.16 -11.96 -13.81
C LYS A 110 -16.84 -11.74 -14.55
N SER A 111 -16.79 -12.20 -15.80
CA SER A 111 -15.55 -12.20 -16.60
C SER A 111 -15.01 -10.80 -16.89
N ASP A 112 -15.87 -9.78 -16.86
CA ASP A 112 -15.57 -8.36 -17.05
C ASP A 112 -15.43 -7.58 -15.72
N CYS A 113 -15.08 -8.26 -14.62
CA CYS A 113 -14.73 -7.60 -13.36
C CYS A 113 -13.34 -6.95 -13.47
N ALA A 114 -13.31 -5.67 -13.88
CA ALA A 114 -12.09 -4.90 -14.13
C ALA A 114 -11.15 -4.85 -12.91
N ASP A 115 -11.67 -4.53 -11.73
CA ASP A 115 -10.87 -4.45 -10.49
C ASP A 115 -10.17 -5.78 -10.15
N ALA A 116 -10.84 -6.91 -10.40
CA ALA A 116 -10.24 -8.22 -10.15
C ALA A 116 -9.11 -8.53 -11.14
N HIS A 117 -9.25 -8.15 -12.42
CA HIS A 117 -8.15 -8.26 -13.39
C HIS A 117 -7.00 -7.30 -13.08
N TYR A 118 -7.32 -6.07 -12.64
CA TYR A 118 -6.32 -5.11 -12.23
C TYR A 118 -5.56 -5.66 -11.02
N ASN A 119 -6.22 -5.98 -9.91
CA ASN A 119 -5.52 -6.43 -8.71
C ASN A 119 -4.81 -7.79 -8.88
N LEU A 120 -5.33 -8.67 -9.75
CA LEU A 120 -4.66 -9.93 -10.07
C LEU A 120 -3.29 -9.69 -10.72
N HIS A 121 -3.11 -8.62 -11.53
CA HIS A 121 -1.83 -8.35 -12.18
C HIS A 121 -0.67 -8.24 -11.18
N ALA A 122 -0.92 -7.53 -10.08
CA ALA A 122 0.08 -7.28 -9.05
C ALA A 122 0.36 -8.57 -8.27
N ALA A 123 -0.69 -9.31 -7.90
CA ALA A 123 -0.56 -10.56 -7.17
C ALA A 123 0.21 -11.65 -7.94
N VAL A 124 0.15 -11.65 -9.28
CA VAL A 124 0.84 -12.62 -10.15
C VAL A 124 2.09 -12.05 -10.83
N LEU A 125 2.53 -10.84 -10.44
CA LEU A 125 3.67 -10.19 -11.08
C LEU A 125 4.96 -10.96 -10.78
N ASP A 126 5.55 -11.49 -11.85
CA ASP A 126 6.88 -12.07 -11.87
C ASP A 126 7.83 -11.12 -12.62
N ALA A 127 8.87 -10.66 -11.94
CA ALA A 127 9.86 -9.74 -12.49
C ALA A 127 10.69 -10.34 -13.64
N GLU A 128 10.80 -11.66 -13.72
CA GLU A 128 11.48 -12.36 -14.81
C GLU A 128 10.54 -12.57 -16.01
N ASN A 129 9.25 -12.73 -15.75
CA ASN A 129 8.23 -13.00 -16.77
C ASN A 129 6.88 -12.27 -16.50
N PRO A 130 6.77 -10.97 -16.82
CA PRO A 130 5.58 -10.18 -16.52
C PRO A 130 4.37 -10.44 -17.44
N GLU A 131 4.44 -11.40 -18.37
CA GLU A 131 3.38 -11.62 -19.38
C GLU A 131 2.01 -11.96 -18.79
N GLN A 132 1.96 -12.69 -17.66
CA GLN A 132 0.70 -13.00 -16.99
C GLN A 132 0.05 -11.73 -16.40
N ALA A 133 0.86 -10.87 -15.79
CA ALA A 133 0.41 -9.57 -15.28
C ALA A 133 -0.06 -8.65 -16.41
N ILE A 134 0.73 -8.54 -17.50
CA ILE A 134 0.37 -7.75 -18.70
C ILE A 134 -0.93 -8.25 -19.31
N THR A 135 -1.14 -9.57 -19.37
CA THR A 135 -2.38 -10.18 -19.89
C THR A 135 -3.59 -9.79 -19.05
N SER A 136 -3.44 -9.79 -17.72
CA SER A 136 -4.50 -9.38 -16.79
C SER A 136 -4.85 -7.90 -16.97
N LEU A 137 -3.85 -7.02 -17.06
CA LEU A 137 -4.08 -5.59 -17.33
C LEU A 137 -4.70 -5.32 -18.71
N ARG A 138 -4.33 -6.08 -19.75
CA ARG A 138 -4.97 -5.97 -21.07
C ARG A 138 -6.46 -6.33 -21.03
N LYS A 139 -6.90 -7.21 -20.12
CA LYS A 139 -8.33 -7.45 -19.89
C LYS A 139 -9.02 -6.21 -19.34
N VAL A 140 -8.39 -5.47 -18.43
CA VAL A 140 -8.90 -4.17 -17.95
C VAL A 140 -9.10 -3.22 -19.13
N LEU A 141 -8.13 -3.12 -20.05
CA LEU A 141 -8.23 -2.25 -21.23
C LEU A 141 -9.27 -2.68 -22.27
N ILE A 142 -9.62 -3.97 -22.33
CA ILE A 142 -10.75 -4.45 -23.14
C ILE A 142 -12.08 -4.01 -22.53
N ILE A 143 -12.19 -4.04 -21.19
CA ILE A 143 -13.40 -3.66 -20.45
C ILE A 143 -13.57 -2.13 -20.46
N ASN A 144 -12.51 -1.41 -20.12
CA ASN A 144 -12.43 0.04 -20.13
C ASN A 144 -11.13 0.49 -20.81
N SER A 145 -11.24 0.83 -22.09
CA SER A 145 -10.07 1.26 -22.87
C SER A 145 -9.45 2.57 -22.41
N ARG A 146 -10.12 3.34 -21.53
CA ARG A 146 -9.67 4.64 -21.00
C ARG A 146 -9.15 4.57 -19.56
N ASP A 147 -9.02 3.38 -18.99
CA ASP A 147 -8.48 3.19 -17.65
C ASP A 147 -7.00 3.62 -17.59
N ILE A 148 -6.74 4.79 -17.00
CA ILE A 148 -5.40 5.40 -17.03
C ILE A 148 -4.40 4.62 -16.17
N ASP A 149 -4.83 4.04 -15.05
CA ASP A 149 -3.97 3.20 -14.23
C ASP A 149 -3.53 1.94 -15.00
N ALA A 150 -4.47 1.27 -15.68
CA ALA A 150 -4.12 0.12 -16.51
C ALA A 150 -3.28 0.52 -17.73
N ILE A 151 -3.52 1.67 -18.37
CA ILE A 151 -2.68 2.17 -19.47
C ILE A 151 -1.25 2.40 -18.98
N PHE A 152 -1.10 3.07 -17.83
CA PHE A 152 0.20 3.31 -17.24
C PHE A 152 0.91 1.98 -16.90
N MET A 153 0.24 1.05 -16.21
CA MET A 153 0.86 -0.22 -15.80
C MET A 153 1.20 -1.13 -16.98
N VAL A 154 0.36 -1.18 -18.03
CA VAL A 154 0.72 -1.90 -19.28
C VAL A 154 1.93 -1.24 -19.93
N GLY A 155 1.96 0.08 -20.02
CA GLY A 155 3.09 0.82 -20.55
C GLY A 155 4.37 0.55 -19.78
N LEU A 156 4.32 0.60 -18.46
CA LEU A 156 5.44 0.32 -17.58
C LEU A 156 5.94 -1.11 -17.74
N LEU A 157 5.06 -2.12 -17.63
CA LEU A 157 5.47 -3.52 -17.69
C LEU A 157 5.98 -3.94 -19.07
N THR A 158 5.42 -3.38 -20.14
CA THR A 158 5.93 -3.67 -21.51
C THR A 158 7.27 -2.99 -21.77
N ASP A 159 7.48 -1.76 -21.28
CA ASP A 159 8.78 -1.09 -21.32
C ASP A 159 9.83 -1.85 -20.49
N TYR A 160 9.44 -2.29 -19.29
CA TYR A 160 10.25 -3.12 -18.40
C TYR A 160 10.63 -4.48 -19.03
N ALA A 161 9.68 -5.15 -19.70
CA ALA A 161 9.89 -6.44 -20.34
C ALA A 161 10.76 -6.35 -21.60
N ALA A 162 10.53 -5.33 -22.43
CA ALA A 162 11.28 -5.12 -23.66
C ALA A 162 12.75 -4.80 -23.41
N ASN A 163 13.07 -4.20 -22.24
CA ASN A 163 14.40 -3.70 -21.92
C ASN A 163 14.96 -2.73 -23.00
N ASP A 164 14.05 -2.09 -23.74
CA ASP A 164 14.36 -1.15 -24.81
C ASP A 164 14.22 0.29 -24.29
N LYS A 165 14.85 1.25 -24.97
CA LYS A 165 14.87 2.67 -24.58
C LYS A 165 13.78 3.51 -25.25
N GLU A 166 12.97 2.94 -26.15
CA GLU A 166 11.88 3.67 -26.79
C GLU A 166 10.63 3.73 -25.90
N VAL A 167 10.10 4.94 -25.71
CA VAL A 167 8.86 5.16 -24.97
C VAL A 167 7.70 4.56 -25.76
N ASN A 168 7.03 3.56 -25.20
CA ASN A 168 5.86 2.98 -25.84
C ASN A 168 4.65 3.93 -25.79
N SER A 169 3.74 3.76 -26.74
CA SER A 169 2.56 4.61 -26.90
C SER A 169 1.63 4.63 -25.68
N TYR A 170 1.69 3.63 -24.79
CA TYR A 170 0.93 3.61 -23.55
C TYR A 170 1.46 4.62 -22.54
N LEU A 171 2.78 4.69 -22.32
CA LEU A 171 3.39 5.66 -21.41
C LEU A 171 3.20 7.10 -21.90
N GLU A 172 3.34 7.33 -23.21
CA GLU A 172 3.06 8.63 -23.84
C GLU A 172 1.62 9.10 -23.61
N ARG A 173 0.68 8.16 -23.63
CA ARG A 173 -0.73 8.45 -23.39
C ARG A 173 -1.01 8.65 -21.90
N ALA A 174 -0.43 7.84 -21.02
CA ALA A 174 -0.60 7.97 -19.58
C ALA A 174 -0.09 9.34 -19.07
N ARG A 175 1.11 9.77 -19.50
CA ARG A 175 1.70 11.04 -19.05
C ARG A 175 0.89 12.29 -19.44
N GLN A 176 -0.07 12.17 -20.37
CA GLN A 176 -0.96 13.27 -20.75
C GLN A 176 -2.21 13.37 -19.86
N ALA A 177 -2.45 12.40 -18.98
CA ALA A 177 -3.69 12.31 -18.18
C ALA A 177 -3.71 13.20 -16.92
N GLY A 178 -2.62 13.91 -16.61
CA GLY A 178 -2.54 14.87 -15.50
C GLY A 178 -1.24 14.76 -14.71
N MET A 179 -1.11 15.63 -13.70
CA MET A 179 0.10 15.78 -12.88
C MET A 179 0.57 14.47 -12.24
N LEU A 180 -0.36 13.67 -11.70
CA LEU A 180 -0.05 12.37 -11.10
C LEU A 180 0.67 11.43 -12.09
N TYR A 181 0.17 11.30 -13.31
CA TYR A 181 0.76 10.39 -14.29
C TYR A 181 2.01 10.96 -14.97
N GLN A 182 2.17 12.28 -15.02
CA GLN A 182 3.44 12.90 -15.36
C GLN A 182 4.50 12.54 -14.33
N ALA A 183 4.17 12.65 -13.04
CA ALA A 183 5.05 12.30 -11.94
C ALA A 183 5.39 10.81 -11.91
N ARG A 184 4.40 9.92 -12.13
CA ARG A 184 4.63 8.47 -12.26
C ARG A 184 5.53 8.11 -13.45
N TYR A 185 5.34 8.78 -14.59
CA TYR A 185 6.21 8.62 -15.75
C TYR A 185 7.65 9.06 -15.43
N ASP A 186 7.82 10.23 -14.82
CA ASP A 186 9.12 10.74 -14.38
C ASP A 186 9.80 9.81 -13.36
N ALA A 187 9.05 9.27 -12.40
CA ALA A 187 9.54 8.27 -11.45
C ALA A 187 10.02 7.00 -12.16
N TRP A 188 9.27 6.53 -13.16
CA TRP A 188 9.66 5.35 -13.92
C TRP A 188 10.96 5.59 -14.70
N GLN A 189 11.08 6.73 -15.40
CA GLN A 189 12.31 7.09 -16.10
C GLN A 189 13.50 7.20 -15.15
N TYR A 190 13.31 7.81 -13.98
CA TYR A 190 14.35 7.92 -12.97
C TYR A 190 14.82 6.56 -12.46
N ILE A 191 13.89 5.70 -12.03
CA ILE A 191 14.21 4.35 -11.52
C ILE A 191 14.90 3.51 -12.60
N LYS A 192 14.40 3.53 -13.85
CA LYS A 192 14.98 2.81 -14.99
C LYS A 192 16.44 3.23 -15.25
N LEU A 193 16.79 4.50 -15.04
CA LEU A 193 18.13 5.04 -15.25
C LEU A 193 19.02 5.00 -14.00
N SER A 194 18.47 4.65 -12.84
CA SER A 194 19.18 4.67 -11.56
C SER A 194 20.09 3.47 -11.31
N SER A 195 20.05 2.46 -12.19
CA SER A 195 20.80 1.21 -12.06
C SER A 195 21.32 0.77 -13.42
N GLU A 196 22.54 0.23 -13.44
CA GLU A 196 23.12 -0.40 -14.63
C GLU A 196 22.39 -1.68 -15.03
N TYR A 197 21.79 -2.36 -14.03
CA TYR A 197 21.04 -3.59 -14.20
C TYR A 197 19.54 -3.34 -14.04
N ARG A 198 18.73 -4.17 -14.70
CA ARG A 198 17.28 -4.13 -14.56
C ARG A 198 16.87 -4.49 -13.13
N LEU A 199 16.37 -3.50 -12.39
CA LEU A 199 15.89 -3.66 -11.03
C LEU A 199 14.63 -4.54 -11.00
N PRO A 200 14.52 -5.52 -10.10
CA PRO A 200 13.29 -6.28 -9.93
C PRO A 200 12.09 -5.40 -9.58
N ILE A 201 10.98 -5.60 -10.29
CA ILE A 201 9.69 -5.01 -9.97
C ILE A 201 8.87 -5.93 -9.06
N MET A 202 8.28 -5.37 -8.00
CA MET A 202 7.48 -6.10 -7.02
C MET A 202 5.98 -5.83 -7.21
N GLY A 203 5.18 -6.86 -7.06
CA GLY A 203 3.72 -6.76 -7.09
C GLY A 203 3.07 -6.55 -5.72
N SER A 204 3.81 -6.72 -4.62
CA SER A 204 3.25 -6.69 -3.27
C SER A 204 4.29 -6.33 -2.21
N ALA A 205 3.83 -5.78 -1.08
CA ALA A 205 4.69 -5.37 0.03
C ALA A 205 5.45 -6.55 0.64
N ILE A 206 4.78 -7.69 0.81
CA ILE A 206 5.44 -8.91 1.33
C ILE A 206 6.60 -9.37 0.46
N ASN A 207 6.50 -9.21 -0.87
CA ASN A 207 7.59 -9.57 -1.79
C ASN A 207 8.73 -8.55 -1.72
N THR A 208 8.42 -7.25 -1.58
CA THR A 208 9.41 -6.21 -1.28
C THR A 208 10.17 -6.54 0.00
N PHE A 209 9.47 -6.85 1.10
CA PHE A 209 10.08 -7.18 2.38
C PHE A 209 10.93 -8.45 2.33
N LYS A 210 10.44 -9.53 1.71
CA LYS A 210 11.23 -10.75 1.50
C LYS A 210 12.52 -10.48 0.73
N TYR A 211 12.43 -9.69 -0.34
CA TYR A 211 13.59 -9.35 -1.15
C TYR A 211 14.57 -8.46 -0.39
N ALA A 212 14.08 -7.43 0.29
CA ALA A 212 14.86 -6.53 1.12
C ALA A 212 15.58 -7.28 2.26
N MET A 213 14.88 -8.15 2.99
CA MET A 213 15.45 -8.96 4.08
C MET A 213 16.56 -9.91 3.59
N LYS A 214 16.41 -10.49 2.39
CA LYS A 214 17.46 -11.31 1.76
C LYS A 214 18.76 -10.52 1.51
N HIS A 215 18.65 -9.21 1.27
CA HIS A 215 19.78 -8.33 1.01
C HIS A 215 20.29 -7.59 2.26
N ALA A 216 19.52 -7.60 3.34
CA ALA A 216 19.90 -7.10 4.67
C ALA A 216 20.75 -8.16 5.41
N SER A 217 21.92 -8.46 4.85
CA SER A 217 22.81 -9.54 5.30
C SER A 217 23.54 -9.26 6.61
N THR A 218 23.53 -8.01 7.07
CA THR A 218 24.12 -7.63 8.35
C THR A 218 23.15 -7.97 9.50
N GLN A 219 23.69 -8.34 10.66
CA GLN A 219 22.88 -8.50 11.88
C GLN A 219 22.65 -7.12 12.52
N GLY A 220 21.50 -6.93 13.15
CA GLY A 220 21.14 -5.65 13.74
C GLY A 220 19.63 -5.44 13.89
N LEU A 221 19.26 -4.20 14.14
CA LEU A 221 17.90 -3.77 14.40
C LEU A 221 17.01 -3.90 13.15
N VAL A 222 15.79 -4.38 13.35
CA VAL A 222 14.70 -4.34 12.35
C VAL A 222 13.66 -3.36 12.85
N LEU A 223 13.48 -2.27 12.11
CA LEU A 223 12.71 -1.10 12.54
C LEU A 223 11.57 -0.80 11.56
N GLU A 224 10.45 -0.32 12.07
CA GLU A 224 9.35 0.22 11.29
C GLU A 224 8.90 1.57 11.86
N PHE A 225 8.69 2.55 10.98
CA PHE A 225 8.14 3.85 11.31
C PHE A 225 6.83 4.04 10.55
N GLY A 226 5.75 4.40 11.24
CA GLY A 226 4.40 4.53 10.65
C GLY A 226 3.54 3.27 10.76
N VAL A 227 3.48 2.67 11.95
CA VAL A 227 2.80 1.38 12.16
C VAL A 227 1.29 1.44 11.87
N ARG A 228 0.60 2.49 12.32
CA ARG A 228 -0.85 2.71 12.18
C ARG A 228 -1.73 1.50 12.52
N PHE A 229 -2.13 0.69 11.53
CA PHE A 229 -2.95 -0.53 11.71
C PHE A 229 -2.13 -1.82 11.79
N GLY A 230 -0.82 -1.72 11.65
CA GLY A 230 0.15 -2.80 11.79
C GLY A 230 0.25 -3.73 10.58
N ASN A 231 -0.26 -3.38 9.39
CA ASN A 231 -0.22 -4.30 8.25
C ASN A 231 1.23 -4.70 7.90
N SER A 232 2.11 -3.71 7.75
CA SER A 232 3.52 -3.92 7.42
C SER A 232 4.30 -4.57 8.57
N ILE A 233 4.09 -4.15 9.82
CA ILE A 233 4.82 -4.72 10.96
C ILE A 233 4.53 -6.19 11.20
N HIS A 234 3.31 -6.66 10.91
CA HIS A 234 3.01 -8.10 10.95
C HIS A 234 3.81 -8.85 9.89
N MET A 235 3.90 -8.31 8.67
CA MET A 235 4.69 -8.93 7.61
C MET A 235 6.17 -9.00 7.97
N LEU A 236 6.74 -7.91 8.51
CA LEU A 236 8.15 -7.90 8.93
C LEU A 236 8.41 -8.87 10.07
N ALA A 237 7.52 -8.90 11.07
CA ALA A 237 7.61 -9.80 12.21
C ALA A 237 7.59 -11.28 11.81
N ASP A 238 6.75 -11.65 10.83
CA ASP A 238 6.66 -13.03 10.31
C ASP A 238 7.89 -13.46 9.51
N LEU A 239 8.73 -12.52 9.07
CA LEU A 239 9.93 -12.81 8.26
C LEU A 239 11.21 -13.00 9.09
N VAL A 240 11.17 -12.76 10.41
CA VAL A 240 12.38 -12.72 11.23
C VAL A 240 12.21 -13.40 12.59
N ASP A 241 13.21 -14.17 13.02
CA ASP A 241 13.29 -14.79 14.35
C ASP A 241 13.96 -13.86 15.38
N GLN A 242 13.63 -12.55 15.34
CA GLN A 242 14.16 -11.54 16.26
C GLN A 242 13.10 -10.52 16.64
N GLN A 243 13.43 -9.62 17.57
CA GLN A 243 12.58 -8.48 17.88
C GLN A 243 12.49 -7.50 16.70
N VAL A 244 11.27 -7.01 16.46
CA VAL A 244 10.96 -5.92 15.52
C VAL A 244 10.44 -4.74 16.33
N HIS A 245 10.98 -3.55 16.09
CA HIS A 245 10.60 -2.35 16.81
C HIS A 245 9.79 -1.41 15.90
N GLY A 246 8.53 -1.18 16.27
CA GLY A 246 7.63 -0.27 15.58
C GLY A 246 7.52 1.06 16.29
N PHE A 247 7.50 2.16 15.55
CA PHE A 247 7.36 3.52 16.07
C PHE A 247 6.15 4.19 15.43
N ASP A 248 5.28 4.76 16.26
CA ASP A 248 4.13 5.57 15.82
C ASP A 248 3.58 6.40 16.99
N SER A 249 3.04 7.58 16.71
CA SER A 249 2.30 8.36 17.68
C SER A 249 0.85 7.88 17.83
N PHE A 250 0.28 7.26 16.80
CA PHE A 250 -1.14 6.93 16.63
C PHE A 250 -2.07 8.16 16.68
N GLU A 251 -1.48 9.36 16.65
CA GLU A 251 -2.16 10.65 16.67
C GLU A 251 -2.40 11.20 15.25
N GLY A 252 -1.78 10.60 14.23
CA GLY A 252 -1.84 11.02 12.83
C GLY A 252 -0.70 11.95 12.44
N LEU A 253 -0.79 12.57 11.27
CA LEU A 253 0.26 13.44 10.74
C LEU A 253 0.55 14.63 11.67
N PRO A 254 1.83 14.95 11.94
CA PRO A 254 2.19 16.10 12.77
C PRO A 254 1.92 17.45 12.07
N ASP A 255 1.95 17.46 10.73
CA ASP A 255 1.80 18.63 9.87
C ASP A 255 0.81 18.35 8.73
N GLU A 256 0.42 19.38 7.99
CA GLU A 256 -0.33 19.24 6.73
C GLU A 256 0.53 18.59 5.66
N TRP A 257 -0.05 17.67 4.89
CA TRP A 257 0.62 16.99 3.78
C TRP A 257 -0.18 17.14 2.49
N HIS A 258 0.21 18.10 1.66
CA HIS A 258 -0.48 18.45 0.42
C HIS A 258 -1.96 18.82 0.66
N HIS A 259 -2.88 17.89 0.43
CA HIS A 259 -4.32 18.07 0.66
C HIS A 259 -4.81 17.41 1.95
N GLU A 260 -3.93 16.65 2.62
CA GLU A 260 -4.23 15.95 3.86
C GLU A 260 -3.99 16.89 5.04
N PRO A 261 -5.02 17.20 5.84
CA PRO A 261 -4.87 18.05 7.01
C PRO A 261 -4.02 17.38 8.10
N LYS A 262 -3.45 18.21 8.97
CA LYS A 262 -2.82 17.75 10.21
C LYS A 262 -3.76 16.81 10.98
N GLY A 263 -3.22 15.69 11.47
CA GLY A 263 -3.98 14.63 12.13
C GLY A 263 -4.64 13.63 11.18
N SER A 264 -4.47 13.77 9.85
CA SER A 264 -4.80 12.69 8.91
C SER A 264 -4.10 11.39 9.30
N TYR A 265 -4.71 10.27 8.93
CA TYR A 265 -4.26 8.90 9.24
C TYR A 265 -4.24 8.50 10.73
N THR A 266 -4.73 9.35 11.63
CA THR A 266 -4.90 9.02 13.06
C THR A 266 -5.72 7.76 13.30
N THR A 267 -5.30 6.93 14.27
CA THR A 267 -6.14 5.85 14.83
C THR A 267 -6.87 6.32 16.09
N LYS A 268 -6.79 7.62 16.42
CA LYS A 268 -7.30 8.23 17.66
C LYS A 268 -6.70 7.57 18.91
N GLY A 269 -5.41 7.21 18.83
CA GLY A 269 -4.68 6.53 19.90
C GLY A 269 -5.01 5.05 20.06
N VAL A 270 -5.77 4.43 19.15
CA VAL A 270 -5.99 2.97 19.15
C VAL A 270 -4.72 2.29 18.65
N ILE A 271 -4.04 1.60 19.56
CA ILE A 271 -2.84 0.82 19.26
C ILE A 271 -3.26 -0.54 18.70
N PRO A 272 -2.69 -0.99 17.57
CA PRO A 272 -3.04 -2.28 16.98
C PRO A 272 -2.48 -3.45 17.81
N GLU A 273 -3.19 -4.58 17.80
CA GLU A 273 -2.61 -5.85 18.25
C GLU A 273 -1.49 -6.26 17.30
N VAL A 274 -0.34 -6.65 17.86
CA VAL A 274 0.87 -7.05 17.12
C VAL A 274 1.40 -8.40 17.59
N PRO A 275 2.22 -9.10 16.78
CA PRO A 275 2.87 -10.35 17.17
C PRO A 275 3.76 -10.22 18.42
N GLU A 276 4.02 -11.34 19.11
CA GLU A 276 4.80 -11.38 20.37
C GLU A 276 6.25 -10.89 20.22
N ASN A 277 6.83 -11.00 19.02
CA ASN A 277 8.17 -10.50 18.72
C ASN A 277 8.20 -9.02 18.30
N VAL A 278 7.08 -8.30 18.42
CA VAL A 278 7.00 -6.86 18.14
C VAL A 278 6.94 -6.06 19.42
N HIS A 279 7.76 -5.02 19.51
CA HIS A 279 7.66 -3.99 20.53
C HIS A 279 7.29 -2.64 19.91
N LEU A 280 6.20 -2.04 20.38
CA LEU A 280 5.72 -0.74 19.91
C LEU A 280 6.18 0.39 20.82
N HIS A 281 6.85 1.38 20.23
CA HIS A 281 7.30 2.61 20.85
C HIS A 281 6.32 3.73 20.52
N VAL A 282 5.41 4.00 21.46
CA VAL A 282 4.30 4.95 21.26
C VAL A 282 4.76 6.38 21.50
N GLY A 283 4.70 7.21 20.48
CA GLY A 283 4.98 8.65 20.56
C GLY A 283 5.66 9.19 19.30
N TRP A 284 5.86 10.50 19.28
CA TRP A 284 6.54 11.18 18.17
C TRP A 284 7.99 10.73 18.02
N PHE A 285 8.45 10.55 16.78
CA PHE A 285 9.76 9.98 16.47
C PHE A 285 10.92 10.76 17.11
N ASP A 286 10.81 12.09 17.23
CA ASP A 286 11.83 12.93 17.87
C ASP A 286 11.90 12.79 19.40
N LYS A 287 10.94 12.07 20.00
CA LYS A 287 10.89 11.75 21.44
C LYS A 287 11.27 10.30 21.70
N THR A 288 10.65 9.37 20.99
CA THR A 288 10.79 7.93 21.27
C THR A 288 12.08 7.34 20.72
N LEU A 289 12.50 7.74 19.52
CA LEU A 289 13.68 7.15 18.88
C LEU A 289 14.99 7.47 19.62
N PRO A 290 15.24 8.70 20.14
CA PRO A 290 16.44 8.96 20.92
C PRO A 290 16.55 8.13 22.21
N GLU A 291 15.43 7.91 22.91
CA GLU A 291 15.39 7.09 24.13
C GLU A 291 15.70 5.62 23.79
N PHE A 292 15.05 5.08 22.76
CA PHE A 292 15.34 3.75 22.24
C PHE A 292 16.81 3.57 21.85
N LEU A 293 17.38 4.52 21.10
CA LEU A 293 18.78 4.46 20.65
C LEU A 293 19.80 4.62 21.79
N ALA A 294 19.41 5.11 22.96
CA ALA A 294 20.26 5.13 24.14
C ALA A 294 20.40 3.73 24.77
N GLU A 295 19.37 2.89 24.63
CA GLU A 295 19.34 1.52 25.14
C GLU A 295 19.82 0.49 24.10
N HIS A 296 19.72 0.82 22.82
CA HIS A 296 20.11 -0.03 21.68
C HIS A 296 21.31 0.54 20.91
N THR A 297 22.41 -0.19 20.94
CA THR A 297 23.71 0.22 20.34
C THR A 297 24.03 -0.53 19.05
N GLU A 298 23.25 -1.57 18.76
CA GLU A 298 23.36 -2.40 17.57
C GLU A 298 23.12 -1.58 16.29
N PRO A 299 23.78 -1.92 15.18
CA PRO A 299 23.55 -1.23 13.92
C PRO A 299 22.15 -1.52 13.37
N VAL A 300 21.67 -0.67 12.46
CA VAL A 300 20.42 -0.91 11.73
C VAL A 300 20.67 -1.97 10.65
N ARG A 301 19.95 -3.07 10.71
CA ARG A 301 19.93 -4.10 9.67
C ARG A 301 18.95 -3.72 8.57
N LEU A 302 17.70 -3.49 8.95
CA LEU A 302 16.62 -3.11 8.05
C LEU A 302 15.73 -2.06 8.72
N VAL A 303 15.31 -1.07 7.94
CA VAL A 303 14.29 -0.11 8.36
C VAL A 303 13.24 0.06 7.27
N ASN A 304 11.97 -0.09 7.64
CA ASN A 304 10.83 0.34 6.84
C ASN A 304 10.42 1.76 7.26
N VAL A 305 10.50 2.69 6.33
CA VAL A 305 10.17 4.10 6.50
C VAL A 305 8.82 4.32 5.81
N ASP A 306 7.76 4.36 6.60
CA ASP A 306 6.39 4.70 6.17
C ASP A 306 5.97 5.97 6.92
N CYS A 307 6.72 7.05 6.70
CA CYS A 307 6.58 8.28 7.48
C CYS A 307 5.58 9.28 6.88
N ASP A 308 5.07 8.99 5.68
CA ASP A 308 4.30 9.82 4.75
C ASP A 308 5.01 11.11 4.29
N ILE A 309 5.53 11.90 5.24
CA ILE A 309 5.96 13.29 5.02
C ILE A 309 7.47 13.48 5.17
N TYR A 310 7.98 14.46 4.42
CA TYR A 310 9.39 14.87 4.44
C TYR A 310 9.98 15.07 5.85
N SER A 311 9.29 15.81 6.74
CA SER A 311 9.83 16.19 8.06
C SER A 311 10.02 14.97 8.98
N SER A 312 9.07 14.04 8.97
CA SER A 312 9.12 12.78 9.69
C SER A 312 10.24 11.89 9.15
N THR A 313 10.31 11.67 7.83
CA THR A 313 11.37 10.86 7.20
C THR A 313 12.76 11.43 7.50
N LYS A 314 12.93 12.75 7.40
CA LYS A 314 14.20 13.42 7.72
C LYS A 314 14.60 13.25 9.18
N THR A 315 13.64 13.33 10.11
CA THR A 315 13.88 13.11 11.53
C THR A 315 14.40 11.69 11.79
N VAL A 316 13.73 10.69 11.23
CA VAL A 316 14.11 9.27 11.36
C VAL A 316 15.50 9.03 10.79
N LEU A 317 15.77 9.48 9.55
CA LEU A 317 17.07 9.26 8.92
C LEU A 317 18.22 9.93 9.67
N ASN A 318 18.03 11.15 10.16
CA ASN A 318 19.05 11.88 10.93
C ASN A 318 19.38 11.20 12.26
N LEU A 319 18.35 10.72 12.98
CA LEU A 319 18.53 10.06 14.26
C LEU A 319 19.16 8.67 14.10
N LEU A 320 18.79 7.94 13.04
CA LEU A 320 19.38 6.64 12.74
C LEU A 320 20.77 6.71 12.10
N ALA A 321 21.19 7.87 11.59
CA ALA A 321 22.45 7.99 10.85
C ALA A 321 23.69 7.41 11.57
N PRO A 322 23.88 7.59 12.90
CA PRO A 322 24.99 6.99 13.63
C PRO A 322 24.92 5.45 13.78
N ARG A 323 23.80 4.82 13.42
CA ARG A 323 23.57 3.37 13.45
C ARG A 323 23.51 2.74 12.07
N MET A 324 23.49 3.53 11.01
CA MET A 324 23.55 3.01 9.64
C MET A 324 24.93 2.36 9.39
N GLN A 325 24.95 1.27 8.62
CA GLN A 325 26.19 0.60 8.20
C GLN A 325 26.14 0.16 6.73
N VAL A 326 27.28 -0.19 6.16
CA VAL A 326 27.32 -0.86 4.86
C VAL A 326 26.51 -2.17 4.96
N GLY A 327 25.56 -2.35 4.05
CA GLY A 327 24.62 -3.47 4.06
C GLY A 327 23.31 -3.20 4.80
N THR A 328 23.11 -2.04 5.43
CA THR A 328 21.79 -1.61 5.89
C THR A 328 20.84 -1.49 4.71
N VAL A 329 19.64 -2.06 4.84
CA VAL A 329 18.57 -1.92 3.85
C VAL A 329 17.50 -0.98 4.36
N ILE A 330 17.08 -0.04 3.52
CA ILE A 330 16.02 0.92 3.80
C ILE A 330 14.91 0.66 2.78
N ILE A 331 13.70 0.44 3.26
CA ILE A 331 12.48 0.42 2.44
C ILE A 331 11.74 1.71 2.72
N PHE A 332 11.28 2.36 1.66
CA PHE A 332 10.45 3.54 1.72
C PHE A 332 9.07 3.18 1.19
N ASP A 333 8.03 3.53 1.93
CA ASP A 333 6.64 3.48 1.46
C ASP A 333 6.27 4.85 0.91
N GLU A 334 5.61 4.91 -0.26
CA GLU A 334 5.29 6.17 -0.93
C GLU A 334 6.50 6.96 -1.54
N TYR A 335 7.68 6.32 -1.70
CA TYR A 335 8.88 6.92 -2.34
C TYR A 335 8.69 7.33 -3.80
N ILE A 336 7.83 6.61 -4.53
CA ILE A 336 7.43 6.88 -5.91
C ILE A 336 5.90 6.83 -6.03
N GLY A 337 5.36 7.03 -7.23
CA GLY A 337 3.94 6.76 -7.49
C GLY A 337 2.98 7.93 -7.20
N ASN A 338 3.42 8.91 -6.41
CA ASN A 338 2.67 10.13 -6.08
C ASN A 338 3.02 11.33 -6.96
N ALA A 339 2.14 12.34 -6.96
CA ALA A 339 2.33 13.57 -7.72
C ALA A 339 3.55 14.39 -7.26
N HIS A 340 3.87 14.33 -5.95
CA HIS A 340 4.95 15.08 -5.31
C HIS A 340 6.10 14.17 -4.83
N TRP A 341 6.29 13.01 -5.48
CA TRP A 341 7.24 12.00 -5.00
C TRP A 341 8.69 12.50 -4.82
N ARG A 342 9.08 13.61 -5.48
CA ARG A 342 10.41 14.25 -5.32
C ARG A 342 10.54 15.15 -4.11
N GLU A 343 9.46 15.42 -3.39
CA GLU A 343 9.39 16.44 -2.34
C GLU A 343 9.33 15.85 -0.94
N ASP A 344 8.88 14.61 -0.83
CA ASP A 344 8.64 13.90 0.43
C ASP A 344 9.84 12.98 0.79
N GLU A 345 9.62 11.66 0.91
CA GLU A 345 10.63 10.71 1.37
C GLU A 345 11.87 10.67 0.48
N PHE A 346 11.69 10.78 -0.84
CA PHE A 346 12.79 10.89 -1.80
C PHE A 346 13.74 12.03 -1.43
N LYS A 347 13.19 13.22 -1.17
CA LYS A 347 13.97 14.41 -0.84
C LYS A 347 14.72 14.22 0.47
N ALA A 348 14.03 13.74 1.50
CA ALA A 348 14.64 13.49 2.81
C ALA A 348 15.80 12.50 2.70
N PHE A 349 15.64 11.43 1.91
CA PHE A 349 16.70 10.46 1.68
C PHE A 349 17.87 11.03 0.86
N GLN A 350 17.62 11.76 -0.23
CA GLN A 350 18.71 12.38 -1.01
C GLN A 350 19.49 13.42 -0.19
N GLU A 351 18.82 14.16 0.70
CA GLU A 351 19.50 15.06 1.64
C GLU A 351 20.35 14.30 2.65
N ALA A 352 19.83 13.21 3.24
CA ALA A 352 20.60 12.37 4.16
C ALA A 352 21.85 11.78 3.48
N VAL A 353 21.70 11.30 2.24
CA VAL A 353 22.82 10.83 1.39
C VAL A 353 23.89 11.91 1.23
N ALA A 354 23.49 13.15 0.92
CA ALA A 354 24.42 14.26 0.75
C ALA A 354 25.11 14.67 2.06
N VAL A 355 24.37 14.71 3.17
CA VAL A 355 24.86 15.13 4.49
C VAL A 355 25.82 14.10 5.09
N TYR A 356 25.48 12.82 5.00
CA TYR A 356 26.23 11.74 5.65
C TYR A 356 27.20 11.03 4.70
N GLY A 357 27.28 11.43 3.43
CA GLY A 357 28.20 10.85 2.46
C GLY A 357 27.85 9.41 2.05
N TRP A 358 26.61 8.97 2.29
CA TRP A 358 26.20 7.61 1.97
C TRP A 358 26.28 7.34 0.48
N LYS A 359 26.67 6.11 0.14
CA LYS A 359 26.41 5.55 -1.19
C LYS A 359 25.44 4.41 -1.04
N TYR A 360 24.62 4.21 -2.05
CA TYR A 360 23.57 3.20 -2.01
C TYR A 360 23.34 2.61 -3.40
N GLU A 361 22.70 1.46 -3.44
CA GLU A 361 22.13 0.87 -4.65
C GLU A 361 20.63 0.65 -4.45
N TYR A 362 19.85 0.83 -5.51
CA TYR A 362 18.45 0.40 -5.52
C TYR A 362 18.40 -1.13 -5.60
N LEU A 363 17.53 -1.75 -4.81
CA LEU A 363 17.33 -3.20 -4.77
C LEU A 363 16.12 -3.65 -5.58
N CYS A 364 14.98 -2.99 -5.37
CA CYS A 364 13.73 -3.29 -6.07
C CYS A 364 12.75 -2.11 -5.92
N PHE A 365 11.68 -2.11 -6.71
CA PHE A 365 10.65 -1.07 -6.68
C PHE A 365 9.26 -1.66 -6.96
N SER A 366 8.21 -0.95 -6.56
CA SER A 366 6.83 -1.25 -6.94
C SER A 366 6.08 0.03 -7.28
N PHE A 367 5.38 0.05 -8.41
CA PHE A 367 4.37 1.09 -8.67
C PHE A 367 2.99 0.73 -8.13
N PHE A 368 2.79 -0.53 -7.73
CA PHE A 368 1.54 -0.98 -7.13
C PHE A 368 1.48 -0.60 -5.65
N THR A 369 2.52 -0.94 -4.88
CA THR A 369 2.64 -0.54 -3.48
C THR A 369 3.43 0.75 -3.29
N LYS A 370 3.94 1.35 -4.38
CA LYS A 370 4.74 2.60 -4.35
C LYS A 370 6.07 2.51 -3.59
N GLN A 371 6.45 1.31 -3.17
CA GLN A 371 7.64 1.08 -2.37
C GLN A 371 8.92 1.08 -3.21
N VAL A 372 10.01 1.52 -2.59
CA VAL A 372 11.38 1.35 -3.09
C VAL A 372 12.28 0.86 -1.98
N ALA A 373 13.09 -0.16 -2.26
CA ALA A 373 14.11 -0.63 -1.34
C ALA A 373 15.51 -0.26 -1.85
N VAL A 374 16.37 0.22 -0.95
CA VAL A 374 17.78 0.56 -1.20
C VAL A 374 18.69 -0.13 -0.21
N LYS A 375 19.94 -0.36 -0.58
CA LYS A 375 20.98 -0.87 0.32
C LYS A 375 22.16 0.09 0.35
N LEU A 376 22.62 0.44 1.55
CA LEU A 376 23.81 1.26 1.72
C LEU A 376 25.07 0.46 1.34
N THR A 377 25.92 1.05 0.52
CA THR A 377 27.16 0.44 -0.01
C THR A 377 28.42 1.16 0.48
N SER A 378 28.29 2.38 1.02
CA SER A 378 29.34 3.15 1.68
C SER A 378 28.72 4.11 2.70
N ILE A 379 29.44 4.39 3.79
CA ILE A 379 29.10 5.41 4.80
C ILE A 379 30.30 6.30 5.05
#